data_AF-A0AAV2PPX3-F1
#
_entry.id   AF-A0AAV2PPX3-F1
#
_cell.length_a   1.000
_cell.length_b   1.000
_cell.length_c   1.000
_cell.angle_alpha   90.00
_cell.angle_beta   90.00
_cell.angle_gamma   90.00
#
_symmetry.space_group_name_H-M   'P 1'
#
loop_
_entity.id
_entity.type
_entity.pdbx_description
1 polymer ?
#
loop_
_entity_poly.entity_id
_entity_poly.type
_entity_poly.pdbx_seq_one_letter_code
_entity_poly.pdbx_strand_id
1 'polypeptide(L)'
;MNPLVLAALAVVAFVQVAECILLVSSAGALTLGTLTVSGVTGAGLLAGGAAVGALLLGKAALLAAANNRKRETADCLPFKNAELYFQLAANGDFLSCGRRFVCELEATPKDKLANEEQLLLGLFGSSASAQNGTARGAFVEAGAIGINEGVVGCARAFESCPFDRKTIFLAFQAAQKSQ
;
A
#
# COMPACT_ATOMS: atom_id res chain seq x y z
N MET A 1 -23.96 -8.51 -29.67
CA MET A 1 -22.64 -8.12 -29.11
C MET A 1 -21.59 -9.02 -29.73
N ASN A 2 -20.63 -8.46 -30.47
CA ASN A 2 -19.74 -9.25 -31.32
C ASN A 2 -18.64 -9.94 -30.47
N PRO A 3 -18.44 -11.26 -30.59
CA PRO A 3 -17.44 -12.00 -29.78
C PRO A 3 -16.01 -11.53 -30.05
N LEU A 4 -15.75 -10.95 -31.21
CA LEU A 4 -14.48 -10.30 -31.57
C LEU A 4 -14.17 -9.05 -30.73
N VAL A 5 -15.20 -8.31 -30.30
CA VAL A 5 -15.02 -7.11 -29.46
C VAL A 5 -14.69 -7.50 -28.02
N LEU A 6 -15.26 -8.60 -27.53
CA LEU A 6 -14.95 -9.18 -26.21
C LEU A 6 -13.52 -9.72 -26.15
N ALA A 7 -13.07 -10.41 -27.22
CA ALA A 7 -11.69 -10.89 -27.31
C ALA A 7 -10.68 -9.73 -27.38
N ALA A 8 -10.98 -8.66 -28.11
CA ALA A 8 -10.12 -7.48 -28.19
C ALA A 8 -10.00 -6.74 -26.85
N LEU A 9 -11.10 -6.59 -26.10
CA LEU A 9 -11.09 -6.01 -24.76
C LEU A 9 -10.28 -6.84 -23.76
N ALA A 10 -10.38 -8.18 -23.85
CA ALA A 10 -9.60 -9.07 -23.00
C ALA A 10 -8.08 -8.96 -23.30
N VAL A 11 -7.69 -8.90 -24.57
CA VAL A 11 -6.27 -8.78 -24.96
C VAL A 11 -5.68 -7.43 -24.53
N VAL A 12 -6.44 -6.33 -24.67
CA VAL A 12 -5.99 -5.01 -24.20
C VAL A 12 -5.85 -4.96 -22.67
N ALA A 13 -6.74 -5.62 -21.93
CA ALA A 13 -6.64 -5.74 -20.47
C ALA A 13 -5.41 -6.56 -20.04
N PHE A 14 -5.09 -7.65 -20.74
CA PHE A 14 -3.91 -8.47 -20.45
C PHE A 14 -2.58 -7.75 -20.75
N VAL A 15 -2.52 -6.93 -21.82
CA VAL A 15 -1.31 -6.16 -22.17
C VAL A 15 -1.03 -5.05 -21.16
N GLN A 16 -2.06 -4.36 -20.66
CA GLN A 16 -1.93 -3.33 -19.62
C GLN A 16 -1.41 -3.87 -18.28
N VAL A 17 -1.80 -5.10 -17.91
CA VAL A 17 -1.35 -5.74 -16.65
C VAL A 17 0.11 -6.18 -16.74
N ALA A 18 0.59 -6.56 -17.94
CA ALA A 18 1.97 -7.02 -18.14
C ALA A 18 3.03 -5.91 -17.93
N GLU A 19 2.71 -4.65 -18.29
CA GLU A 19 3.64 -3.51 -18.11
C GLU A 19 3.85 -3.14 -16.64
N CYS A 20 2.88 -3.44 -15.76
CA CYS A 20 3.00 -3.15 -14.33
C CYS A 20 3.89 -4.14 -13.57
N ILE A 21 4.03 -5.38 -14.05
CA ILE A 21 4.87 -6.42 -13.42
C ILE A 21 6.37 -6.07 -13.53
N LEU A 22 6.77 -5.36 -14.58
CA LEU A 22 8.15 -4.94 -14.81
C LEU A 22 8.59 -3.77 -13.92
N LEU A 23 7.66 -2.94 -13.44
CA LEU A 23 7.97 -1.82 -12.54
C LEU A 23 8.08 -2.27 -11.07
N VAL A 24 7.24 -3.21 -10.65
CA VAL A 24 7.25 -3.75 -9.26
C VAL A 24 8.49 -4.62 -9.00
N SER A 25 9.01 -5.32 -10.01
CA SER A 25 10.24 -6.13 -9.88
C SER A 25 11.52 -5.31 -9.73
N SER A 26 11.50 -4.00 -10.01
CA SER A 26 12.65 -3.11 -9.77
C SER A 26 12.75 -2.60 -8.33
N ALA A 27 11.72 -2.79 -7.49
CA ALA A 27 11.73 -2.36 -6.10
C ALA A 27 12.49 -3.32 -5.16
N GLY A 28 12.93 -4.48 -5.66
CA GLY A 28 13.70 -5.48 -4.91
C GLY A 28 15.18 -5.62 -5.31
N ALA A 29 15.66 -4.90 -6.33
CA ALA A 29 17.05 -4.98 -6.75
C ALA A 29 17.89 -3.85 -6.15
N LEU A 30 18.37 -4.07 -4.92
CA LEU A 30 19.63 -3.47 -4.47
C LEU A 30 20.75 -4.07 -5.33
N THR A 31 21.05 -3.48 -6.49
CA THR A 31 22.23 -3.82 -7.27
C THR A 31 23.13 -2.59 -7.43
N LEU A 32 24.22 -2.62 -6.65
CA LEU A 32 25.45 -1.94 -7.00
C LEU A 32 25.85 -2.36 -8.43
N GLY A 33 25.99 -1.36 -9.31
CA GLY A 33 26.81 -1.39 -10.51
C GLY A 33 26.49 -2.47 -11.55
N THR A 34 25.75 -2.10 -12.59
CA THR A 34 26.22 -2.36 -13.96
C THR A 34 25.56 -1.38 -14.94
N LEU A 35 26.41 -0.58 -15.58
CA LEU A 35 26.08 0.27 -16.70
C LEU A 35 25.80 -0.60 -17.93
N THR A 36 24.59 -0.60 -18.44
CA THR A 36 24.33 -1.00 -19.84
C THR A 36 23.60 0.12 -20.54
N VAL A 37 24.41 0.87 -21.29
CA VAL A 37 24.06 1.91 -22.24
C VAL A 37 23.30 1.27 -23.41
N SER A 38 22.13 1.80 -23.75
CA SER A 38 21.57 1.73 -25.11
C SER A 38 20.53 2.86 -25.27
N GLY A 39 20.81 3.80 -26.17
CA GLY A 39 19.80 4.72 -26.70
C GLY A 39 19.78 6.14 -26.14
N VAL A 40 20.92 6.82 -26.09
CA VAL A 40 20.97 8.29 -26.08
C VAL A 40 20.61 8.83 -27.47
N THR A 41 19.61 9.70 -27.56
CA THR A 41 19.60 10.80 -28.53
C THR A 41 19.66 12.13 -27.78
N GLY A 42 20.90 12.62 -27.63
CA GLY A 42 21.23 14.04 -27.68
C GLY A 42 20.95 14.90 -26.45
N ALA A 43 21.84 14.84 -25.44
CA ALA A 43 22.62 15.99 -24.95
C ALA A 43 23.54 15.50 -23.83
N GLY A 44 24.84 15.62 -24.05
CA GLY A 44 25.86 14.89 -23.31
C GLY A 44 26.06 15.31 -21.86
N LEU A 45 26.43 14.34 -21.03
CA LEU A 45 27.29 14.55 -19.87
C LEU A 45 28.37 13.48 -19.94
N LEU A 46 29.51 13.91 -20.47
CA LEU A 46 30.75 13.16 -20.53
C LEU A 46 31.23 12.82 -19.12
N ALA A 47 31.75 11.61 -19.05
CA ALA A 47 32.57 11.03 -18.01
C ALA A 47 33.45 12.01 -17.22
N GLY A 48 33.54 11.75 -15.92
CA GLY A 48 34.79 11.84 -15.17
C GLY A 48 35.11 13.19 -14.55
N GLY A 49 35.07 13.22 -13.21
CA GLY A 49 35.76 14.22 -12.41
C GLY A 49 34.84 15.23 -11.73
N ALA A 50 34.88 15.21 -10.40
CA ALA A 50 34.58 16.31 -9.48
C ALA A 50 33.42 17.27 -9.84
N ALA A 51 32.29 17.09 -9.17
CA ALA A 51 31.38 18.20 -8.87
C ALA A 51 30.68 17.96 -7.53
N VAL A 52 31.44 18.15 -6.44
CA VAL A 52 30.84 18.58 -5.17
C VAL A 52 30.30 19.98 -5.44
N GLY A 53 29.01 20.09 -5.76
CA GLY A 53 28.42 21.41 -6.00
C GLY A 53 27.17 21.41 -6.87
N ALA A 54 26.06 20.86 -6.35
CA ALA A 54 24.71 21.30 -6.72
C ALA A 54 23.64 20.57 -5.87
N LEU A 55 23.76 20.60 -4.53
CA LEU A 55 22.70 20.11 -3.64
C LEU A 55 22.07 21.23 -2.83
N LEU A 56 21.68 22.33 -3.48
CA LEU A 56 20.94 23.42 -2.81
C LEU A 56 19.55 23.70 -3.38
N LEU A 57 19.07 22.94 -4.36
CA LEU A 57 17.68 23.04 -4.85
C LEU A 57 16.92 21.69 -4.79
N GLY A 58 17.38 20.78 -3.92
CA GLY A 58 16.91 19.39 -3.91
C GLY A 58 15.74 19.07 -2.98
N LYS A 59 15.35 19.94 -2.03
CA LYS A 59 14.28 19.57 -1.08
C LYS A 59 12.87 19.75 -1.65
N ALA A 60 12.62 20.80 -2.42
CA ALA A 60 11.30 21.03 -3.02
C ALA A 60 11.02 20.07 -4.20
N ALA A 61 12.03 19.77 -5.02
CA ALA A 61 11.88 18.85 -6.14
C ALA A 61 11.73 17.38 -5.68
N LEU A 62 12.43 16.96 -4.61
CA LEU A 62 12.23 15.62 -4.04
C LEU A 62 10.86 15.47 -3.37
N LEU A 63 10.34 16.52 -2.72
CA LEU A 63 8.99 16.51 -2.16
C LEU A 63 7.92 16.50 -3.27
N ALA A 64 8.13 17.25 -4.37
CA ALA A 64 7.24 17.22 -5.53
C ALA A 64 7.27 15.86 -6.26
N ALA A 65 8.45 15.23 -6.39
CA ALA A 65 8.59 13.90 -6.97
C ALA A 65 8.03 12.79 -6.06
N ALA A 66 8.06 12.96 -4.73
CA ALA A 66 7.39 12.06 -3.80
C ALA A 66 5.86 12.21 -3.88
N ASN A 67 5.35 13.42 -4.11
CA ASN A 67 3.92 13.67 -4.24
C ASN A 67 3.35 13.20 -5.59
N ASN A 68 4.13 13.31 -6.67
CA ASN A 68 3.74 12.79 -7.99
C ASN A 68 3.80 11.25 -8.06
N ARG A 69 4.71 10.60 -7.33
CA ARG A 69 4.75 9.12 -7.25
C ARG A 69 3.51 8.49 -6.63
N LYS A 70 2.80 9.21 -5.75
CA LYS A 70 1.51 8.75 -5.20
C LYS A 70 0.40 8.71 -6.27
N ARG A 71 0.53 9.50 -7.35
CA ARG A 71 -0.45 9.50 -8.45
C ARG A 71 -0.21 8.35 -9.44
N GLU A 72 1.03 8.00 -9.73
CA GLU A 72 1.33 6.90 -10.68
C GLU A 72 0.84 5.54 -10.16
N THR A 73 1.02 5.22 -8.88
CA THR A 73 0.50 3.96 -8.31
C THR A 73 -1.03 3.91 -8.26
N ALA A 74 -1.70 5.07 -8.23
CA ALA A 74 -3.16 5.14 -8.22
C ALA A 74 -3.78 4.82 -9.59
N ASP A 75 -3.03 4.96 -10.69
CA ASP A 75 -3.48 4.56 -12.03
C ASP A 75 -3.33 3.05 -12.28
N CYS A 76 -2.56 2.33 -11.45
CA CYS A 76 -2.43 0.87 -11.51
C CYS A 76 -3.53 0.11 -10.74
N LEU A 77 -4.33 0.83 -9.95
CA LEU A 77 -5.42 0.25 -9.16
C LEU A 77 -6.71 0.22 -10.00
N PRO A 78 -7.44 -0.92 -10.04
CA PRO A 78 -8.65 -1.06 -10.86
C PRO A 78 -9.73 -0.04 -10.50
N PHE A 79 -9.71 0.43 -9.25
CA PHE A 79 -10.58 1.49 -8.76
C PHE A 79 -9.76 2.71 -8.31
N LYS A 80 -10.12 3.88 -8.84
CA LYS A 80 -9.57 5.18 -8.43
C LYS A 80 -10.14 5.67 -7.08
N ASN A 81 -11.22 5.04 -6.62
CA ASN A 81 -11.92 5.38 -5.38
C ASN A 81 -11.39 4.51 -4.23
N ALA A 82 -10.55 5.08 -3.36
CA ALA A 82 -10.00 4.38 -2.21
C ALA A 82 -11.07 3.78 -1.29
N GLU A 83 -12.23 4.43 -1.18
CA GLU A 83 -13.37 3.96 -0.39
C GLU A 83 -13.89 2.58 -0.81
N LEU A 84 -13.78 2.21 -2.10
CA LEU A 84 -14.23 0.89 -2.56
C LEU A 84 -13.40 -0.25 -1.97
N TYR A 85 -12.12 -0.03 -1.70
CA TYR A 85 -11.28 -1.03 -1.02
C TYR A 85 -11.66 -1.18 0.45
N PHE A 86 -11.99 -0.07 1.12
CA PHE A 86 -12.50 -0.13 2.50
C PHE A 86 -13.89 -0.77 2.57
N GLN A 87 -14.76 -0.51 1.59
CA GLN A 87 -16.05 -1.20 1.49
C GLN A 87 -15.86 -2.69 1.27
N LEU A 88 -14.95 -3.11 0.40
CA LEU A 88 -14.65 -4.52 0.21
C LEU A 88 -14.16 -5.17 1.51
N ALA A 89 -13.25 -4.51 2.22
CA ALA A 89 -12.77 -4.98 3.51
C ALA A 89 -13.90 -5.07 4.55
N ALA A 90 -14.75 -4.04 4.65
CA ALA A 90 -15.87 -4.01 5.58
C ALA A 90 -16.93 -5.09 5.27
N ASN A 91 -17.21 -5.36 3.99
CA ASN A 91 -18.13 -6.42 3.57
C ASN A 91 -17.60 -7.81 3.90
N GLY A 92 -16.27 -8.01 3.92
CA GLY A 92 -15.65 -9.26 4.37
C GLY A 92 -15.54 -9.40 5.89
N ASP A 93 -15.76 -8.31 6.64
CA ASP A 93 -15.46 -8.23 8.07
C ASP A 93 -16.67 -8.51 8.98
N PHE A 94 -17.33 -9.65 8.73
CA PHE A 94 -18.56 -10.04 9.44
C PHE A 94 -18.34 -10.23 10.95
N LEU A 95 -17.17 -10.76 11.34
CA LEU A 95 -16.81 -10.98 12.74
C LEU A 95 -16.03 -9.81 13.35
N SER A 96 -15.88 -8.70 12.64
CA SER A 96 -15.05 -7.54 13.06
C SER A 96 -13.57 -7.87 13.25
N CYS A 97 -13.06 -8.95 12.68
CA CYS A 97 -11.64 -9.30 12.74
C CYS A 97 -10.73 -8.30 12.02
N GLY A 98 -11.18 -7.73 10.90
CA GLY A 98 -10.47 -6.66 10.21
C GLY A 98 -10.35 -5.41 11.07
N ARG A 99 -11.47 -4.96 11.66
CA ARG A 99 -11.47 -3.84 12.62
C ARG A 99 -10.62 -4.14 13.86
N ARG A 100 -10.74 -5.34 14.44
CA ARG A 100 -9.91 -5.79 15.56
C ARG A 100 -8.42 -5.73 15.24
N PHE A 101 -8.05 -6.19 14.05
CA PHE A 101 -6.67 -6.17 13.60
C PHE A 101 -6.12 -4.74 13.54
N VAL A 102 -6.85 -3.79 12.94
CA VAL A 102 -6.46 -2.38 12.88
C VAL A 102 -6.36 -1.76 14.28
N CYS A 103 -7.30 -2.08 15.16
CA CYS A 103 -7.25 -1.65 16.57
C CYS A 103 -5.98 -2.14 17.25
N GLU A 104 -5.68 -3.44 17.17
CA GLU A 104 -4.51 -4.02 17.83
C GLU A 104 -3.18 -3.57 17.18
N LEU A 105 -3.18 -3.19 15.89
CA LEU A 105 -2.03 -2.55 15.24
C LEU A 105 -1.74 -1.17 15.86
N GLU A 106 -2.75 -0.31 16.00
CA GLU A 106 -2.62 1.02 16.61
C GLU A 106 -2.27 0.93 18.12
N ALA A 107 -2.78 -0.08 18.81
CA ALA A 107 -2.46 -0.36 20.20
C ALA A 107 -1.02 -0.87 20.43
N THR A 108 -0.31 -1.25 19.36
CA THR A 108 1.02 -1.84 19.47
C THR A 108 2.12 -0.82 19.12
N PRO A 109 3.19 -0.70 19.94
CA PRO A 109 4.36 0.08 19.58
C PRO A 109 4.96 -0.34 18.23
N LYS A 110 5.35 0.63 17.39
CA LYS A 110 5.84 0.38 16.01
C LYS A 110 7.03 -0.57 15.94
N ASP A 111 7.92 -0.54 16.94
CA ASP A 111 9.08 -1.43 17.07
C ASP A 111 8.71 -2.91 17.32
N LYS A 112 7.45 -3.17 17.71
CA LYS A 112 6.90 -4.52 17.95
C LYS A 112 5.96 -4.98 16.82
N LEU A 113 5.89 -4.22 15.73
CA LEU A 113 5.15 -4.56 14.51
C LEU A 113 6.14 -5.05 13.46
N ALA A 114 5.76 -6.13 12.76
CA ALA A 114 6.46 -6.54 11.55
C ALA A 114 6.40 -5.43 10.48
N ASN A 115 7.32 -5.45 9.51
CA ASN A 115 7.37 -4.42 8.46
C ASN A 115 6.07 -4.35 7.66
N GLU A 116 5.46 -5.49 7.36
CA GLU A 116 4.18 -5.57 6.65
C GLU A 116 3.02 -5.09 7.54
N GLU A 117 3.06 -5.36 8.86
CA GLU A 117 2.09 -4.82 9.82
C GLU A 117 2.17 -3.27 9.88
N GLN A 118 3.36 -2.69 9.79
CA GLN A 118 3.53 -1.23 9.71
C GLN A 118 2.96 -0.65 8.42
N LEU A 119 3.05 -1.37 7.30
CA LEU A 119 2.43 -0.97 6.05
C LEU A 119 0.90 -1.01 6.14
N LEU A 120 0.35 -2.07 6.74
CA LEU A 120 -1.09 -2.22 6.98
C LEU A 120 -1.62 -1.13 7.92
N LEU A 121 -0.85 -0.81 8.97
CA LEU A 121 -1.13 0.33 9.85
C LEU A 121 -1.15 1.66 9.08
N GLY A 122 -0.22 1.87 8.15
CA GLY A 122 -0.20 3.05 7.28
C GLY A 122 -1.41 3.15 6.34
N LEU A 123 -2.01 2.02 5.98
CA LEU A 123 -3.17 1.96 5.08
C LEU A 123 -4.50 2.20 5.81
N PHE A 124 -4.67 1.60 6.99
CA PHE A 124 -5.93 1.59 7.73
C PHE A 124 -5.97 2.49 8.97
N GLY A 125 -4.80 2.86 9.50
CA GLY A 125 -4.67 3.55 10.79
C GLY A 125 -5.32 4.93 10.86
N SER A 126 -5.48 5.41 12.09
CA SER A 126 -6.25 6.61 12.46
C SER A 126 -5.61 7.94 12.04
N SER A 127 -4.51 7.91 11.28
CA SER A 127 -3.83 9.10 10.75
C SER A 127 -4.61 9.86 9.67
N ALA A 128 -5.81 9.39 9.31
CA ALA A 128 -6.69 10.03 8.34
C ALA A 128 -7.95 10.59 9.00
N SER A 129 -8.45 11.72 8.48
CA SER A 129 -9.74 12.29 8.91
C SER A 129 -10.86 11.26 8.68
N ALA A 130 -11.43 10.73 9.76
CA ALA A 130 -12.57 9.84 9.70
C ALA A 130 -13.77 10.60 9.12
N GLN A 131 -14.42 10.05 8.10
CA GLN A 131 -15.77 10.45 7.76
C GLN A 131 -16.73 9.48 8.43
N ASN A 132 -17.60 9.98 9.30
CA ASN A 132 -18.59 9.16 9.97
C ASN A 132 -19.50 8.49 8.94
N GLY A 133 -19.83 7.22 9.16
CA GLY A 133 -20.72 6.44 8.29
C GLY A 133 -20.07 5.87 7.02
N THR A 134 -18.75 6.01 6.83
CA THR A 134 -18.03 5.35 5.74
C THR A 134 -17.35 4.07 6.21
N ALA A 135 -17.04 3.16 5.28
CA ALA A 135 -16.33 1.93 5.62
C ALA A 135 -14.94 2.24 6.17
N ARG A 136 -14.27 3.25 5.60
CA ARG A 136 -13.01 3.77 6.15
C ARG A 136 -13.16 4.31 7.56
N GLY A 137 -14.25 5.04 7.84
CA GLY A 137 -14.54 5.60 9.16
C GLY A 137 -14.56 4.52 10.24
N ALA A 138 -15.15 3.36 9.95
CA ALA A 138 -15.21 2.24 10.90
C ALA A 138 -13.82 1.65 11.24
N PHE A 139 -12.87 1.63 10.31
CA PHE A 139 -11.50 1.21 10.60
C PHE A 139 -10.72 2.28 11.36
N VAL A 140 -10.94 3.56 11.08
CA VAL A 140 -10.32 4.67 11.82
C VAL A 140 -10.81 4.70 13.28
N GLU A 141 -12.10 4.46 13.50
CA GLU A 141 -12.69 4.32 14.84
C GLU A 141 -12.07 3.15 15.60
N ALA A 142 -11.91 1.99 14.95
CA ALA A 142 -11.24 0.84 15.56
C ALA A 142 -9.80 1.19 15.98
N GLY A 143 -9.05 1.90 15.14
CA GLY A 143 -7.73 2.39 15.49
C GLY A 143 -7.73 3.34 16.69
N ALA A 144 -8.73 4.22 16.80
CA ALA A 144 -8.86 5.14 17.93
C ALA A 144 -9.10 4.39 19.25
N ILE A 145 -9.86 3.29 19.24
CA ILE A 145 -10.00 2.39 20.40
C ILE A 145 -8.63 1.83 20.80
N GLY A 146 -7.83 1.40 19.82
CA GLY A 146 -6.49 0.86 20.07
C GLY A 146 -5.55 1.87 20.73
N ILE A 147 -5.58 3.12 20.27
CA ILE A 147 -4.79 4.22 20.85
C ILE A 147 -5.19 4.49 22.30
N ASN A 148 -6.50 4.50 22.60
CA ASN A 148 -7.02 4.94 23.89
C ASN A 148 -7.08 3.82 24.94
N GLU A 149 -7.43 2.60 24.53
CA GLU A 149 -7.74 1.49 25.42
C GLU A 149 -6.76 0.32 25.31
N GLY A 150 -5.84 0.38 24.34
CA GLY A 150 -4.84 -0.65 24.10
C GLY A 150 -5.43 -1.98 23.64
N VAL A 151 -4.58 -3.03 23.63
CA VAL A 151 -4.94 -4.36 23.11
C VAL A 151 -6.12 -4.99 23.87
N VAL A 152 -6.21 -4.75 25.17
CA VAL A 152 -7.33 -5.26 26.00
C VAL A 152 -8.65 -4.59 25.61
N GLY A 153 -8.64 -3.28 25.33
CA GLY A 153 -9.79 -2.56 24.80
C GLY A 153 -10.24 -3.10 23.44
N CYS A 154 -9.28 -3.36 22.55
CA CYS A 154 -9.57 -3.97 21.24
C CYS A 154 -10.26 -5.34 21.36
N ALA A 155 -9.75 -6.21 22.24
CA ALA A 155 -10.35 -7.53 22.45
C ALA A 155 -11.79 -7.44 22.98
N ARG A 156 -12.09 -6.44 23.82
CA ARG A 156 -13.45 -6.19 24.32
C ARG A 156 -14.36 -5.60 23.25
N ALA A 157 -13.90 -4.59 22.52
CA ALA A 157 -14.68 -3.90 21.49
C ALA A 157 -15.02 -4.80 20.30
N PHE A 158 -14.17 -5.80 20.02
CA PHE A 158 -14.31 -6.72 18.89
C PHE A 158 -14.35 -8.18 19.34
N GLU A 159 -15.10 -8.47 20.40
CA GLU A 159 -15.20 -9.81 21.01
C GLU A 159 -15.75 -10.89 20.06
N SER A 160 -16.53 -10.49 19.04
CA SER A 160 -17.03 -11.39 17.99
C SER A 160 -15.91 -12.01 17.15
N CYS A 161 -14.73 -11.39 17.11
CA CYS A 161 -13.57 -11.96 16.44
C CYS A 161 -12.80 -12.87 17.41
N PRO A 162 -12.63 -14.17 17.10
CA PRO A 162 -11.93 -15.10 17.99
C PRO A 162 -10.40 -15.05 17.88
N PHE A 163 -9.85 -14.20 17.01
CA PHE A 163 -8.43 -14.18 16.67
C PHE A 163 -7.77 -12.87 17.10
N ASP A 164 -6.52 -12.97 17.60
CA ASP A 164 -5.68 -11.81 17.90
C ASP A 164 -4.92 -11.33 16.65
N ARG A 165 -4.27 -10.16 16.77
CA ARG A 165 -3.49 -9.53 15.70
C ARG A 165 -2.50 -10.48 15.05
N LYS A 166 -1.75 -11.22 15.87
CA LYS A 166 -0.71 -12.15 15.40
C LYS A 166 -1.31 -13.28 14.58
N THR A 167 -2.41 -13.85 15.04
CA THR A 167 -3.10 -14.95 14.35
C THR A 167 -3.69 -14.49 13.02
N ILE A 168 -4.31 -13.32 12.99
CA ILE A 168 -4.84 -12.70 11.76
C ILE A 168 -3.70 -12.43 10.78
N PHE A 169 -2.58 -11.86 11.25
CA PHE A 169 -1.42 -11.57 10.41
C PHE A 169 -0.76 -12.84 9.85
N LEU A 170 -0.68 -13.91 10.64
CA LEU A 170 -0.20 -15.21 10.17
C LEU A 170 -1.09 -15.77 9.06
N ALA A 171 -2.41 -15.68 9.20
CA ALA A 171 -3.35 -16.11 8.17
C ALA A 171 -3.17 -15.31 6.86
N PHE A 172 -2.98 -13.99 6.97
CA PHE A 172 -2.69 -13.12 5.83
C PHE A 172 -1.40 -13.55 5.10
N GLN A 173 -0.32 -13.80 5.82
CA GLN A 173 0.92 -14.29 5.22
C GLN A 173 0.77 -15.67 4.56
N ALA A 174 -0.04 -16.55 5.13
CA ALA A 174 -0.31 -17.87 4.54
C ALA A 174 -1.05 -17.73 3.20
N ALA A 175 -2.05 -16.84 3.13
CA ALA A 175 -2.81 -16.58 1.91
C ALA A 175 -1.93 -16.02 0.78
N GLN A 176 -0.96 -15.14 1.09
CA GLN A 176 -0.06 -14.59 0.08
C GLN A 176 0.89 -15.64 -0.52
N LYS A 177 1.29 -16.66 0.25
CA LYS A 177 2.17 -17.73 -0.25
C LYS A 177 1.47 -18.72 -1.18
N SER A 178 0.13 -18.71 -1.19
CA SER A 178 -0.67 -19.60 -2.03
C SER A 178 -1.07 -19.01 -3.39
N GLN A 179 -0.69 -17.76 -3.66
CA GLN A 179 -0.86 -17.08 -4.95
C GLN A 179 0.44 -17.10 -5.74
#